data_AF-A0A1S3RCL5-F1
#
_entry.id   AF-A0A1S3RCL5-F1
#
_cell.length_a   1.000
_cell.length_b   1.000
_cell.length_c   1.000
_cell.angle_alpha   90.00
_cell.angle_beta   90.00
_cell.angle_gamma   90.00
#
_symmetry.space_group_name_H-M   'P 1'
#
loop_
_entity.id
_entity.type
_entity.pdbx_description
1 polymer ?
#
loop_
_entity_poly.entity_id
_entity_poly.type
_entity_poly.pdbx_seq_one_letter_code
_entity_poly.pdbx_strand_id
1 'polypeptide(L)' 'MTNACHRKCVPPHYKEAELSKGEAVCLDRCVAKYLDLHERLGRKLTELSVQDEEMMRKNAIGQ' A
#
# COMPACT_ATOMS: atom_id res chain seq x y z
N MET A 1 -4.26 4.77 -2.76
CA MET A 1 -4.62 3.73 -3.76
C MET A 1 -4.80 4.32 -5.16
N THR A 2 -5.83 5.14 -5.42
CA THR A 2 -6.21 5.62 -6.78
C THR A 2 -5.06 6.25 -7.57
N ASN A 3 -4.38 7.25 -7.01
CA ASN A 3 -3.23 7.87 -7.69
C ASN A 3 -2.09 6.89 -8.00
N ALA A 4 -1.87 5.89 -7.15
CA ALA A 4 -0.83 4.89 -7.37
C ALA A 4 -1.20 3.95 -8.52
N CYS A 5 -2.45 3.49 -8.57
CA CYS A 5 -2.91 2.61 -9.65
C CYS A 5 -3.07 3.37 -10.98
N HIS A 6 -3.54 4.61 -10.96
CA HIS A 6 -3.55 5.46 -12.14
C HIS A 6 -2.14 5.63 -12.72
N ARG A 7 -1.15 6.03 -11.91
CA ARG A 7 0.25 6.17 -12.37
C ARG A 7 0.88 4.87 -12.87
N LYS A 8 0.43 3.71 -12.37
CA LYS A 8 0.98 2.40 -12.76
C LYS A 8 0.33 1.83 -14.02
N CYS A 9 -0.95 2.08 -14.21
CA CYS A 9 -1.75 1.38 -15.21
C CYS A 9 -2.24 2.28 -16.35
N VAL A 10 -2.29 3.60 -16.17
CA VAL A 10 -2.76 4.55 -17.18
C VAL A 10 -1.59 5.42 -17.62
N PRO A 11 -1.07 5.24 -18.85
CA PRO A 11 0.03 6.05 -19.37
C PRO A 11 -0.35 7.53 -19.45
N PRO A 12 0.63 8.45 -19.33
CA PRO A 12 0.35 9.89 -19.46
C PRO A 12 -0.09 10.30 -20.88
N HIS A 13 0.23 9.48 -21.89
CA HIS A 13 -0.26 9.66 -23.24
C HIS A 13 -1.51 8.80 -23.46
N TYR A 14 -2.66 9.47 -23.51
CA TYR A 14 -3.94 8.87 -23.87
C TYR A 14 -4.04 8.73 -25.39
N LYS A 15 -4.25 7.50 -25.87
CA LYS A 15 -4.51 7.25 -27.30
C LYS A 15 -5.99 7.35 -27.63
N GLU A 16 -6.84 7.01 -26.67
CA GLU A 16 -8.30 7.00 -26.75
C GLU A 16 -8.88 7.39 -25.38
N ALA A 17 -10.16 7.75 -25.34
CA ALA A 17 -10.83 8.23 -24.12
C ALA A 17 -11.30 7.09 -23.21
N GLU A 18 -11.48 5.88 -23.76
CA GLU A 18 -11.88 4.70 -23.02
C GLU A 18 -10.67 3.93 -22.52
N LEU A 19 -10.85 3.17 -21.43
CA LEU A 19 -9.82 2.26 -20.96
C LEU A 19 -9.72 1.10 -21.94
N SER A 20 -8.51 0.86 -22.45
CA SER A 20 -8.21 -0.38 -23.14
C SER A 20 -8.40 -1.57 -22.20
N LYS A 21 -8.65 -2.75 -22.78
CA LYS A 21 -8.73 -4.01 -22.00
C LYS A 21 -7.51 -4.24 -21.10
N GLY A 22 -6.32 -3.80 -21.56
CA GLY A 22 -5.08 -3.91 -20.80
C GLY A 22 -5.07 -3.01 -19.56
N GLU A 23 -5.52 -1.76 -19.70
CA GLU A 23 -5.59 -0.80 -18.59
C GLU A 23 -6.61 -1.24 -17.55
N ALA A 24 -7.80 -1.70 -17.98
CA ALA A 24 -8.83 -2.22 -17.09
C ALA A 24 -8.32 -3.41 -16.24
N VAL A 25 -7.74 -4.43 -16.89
CA VAL A 25 -7.17 -5.60 -16.19
C VAL A 25 -5.98 -5.21 -15.30
N CYS A 26 -5.18 -4.22 -15.71
CA CYS A 26 -4.10 -3.71 -14.87
C CYS A 26 -4.65 -3.05 -13.59
N LEU A 27 -5.69 -2.23 -13.71
CA LEU A 27 -6.31 -1.55 -12.57
C LEU A 27 -6.85 -2.55 -11.55
N ASP A 28 -7.57 -3.59 -11.99
CA ASP A 28 -8.07 -4.65 -11.10
C ASP A 28 -6.93 -5.34 -10.32
N ARG A 29 -5.87 -5.74 -11.04
CA ARG A 29 -4.67 -6.35 -10.44
C ARG A 29 -3.94 -5.39 -9.51
N CYS A 30 -3.89 -4.10 -9.86
CA CYS A 30 -3.21 -3.09 -9.06
C CYS A 30 -3.92 -2.87 -7.73
N VAL A 31 -5.24 -2.73 -7.75
CA VAL A 31 -6.05 -2.53 -6.54
C VAL A 31 -5.92 -3.74 -5.61
N ALA A 32 -6.03 -4.96 -6.15
CA ALA A 32 -5.84 -6.18 -5.37
C ALA A 32 -4.45 -6.22 -4.68
N LYS A 33 -3.38 -5.92 -5.42
CA LYS A 33 -2.02 -5.87 -4.88
C LYS A 33 -1.83 -4.74 -3.87
N TYR A 34 -2.43 -3.58 -4.10
CA TYR A 34 -2.32 -2.43 -3.19
C TYR A 34 -2.93 -2.76 -1.83
N LEU A 35 -4.10 -3.39 -1.82
CA LEU A 35 -4.79 -3.75 -0.57
C LEU A 35 -4.03 -4.85 0.19
N ASP A 36 -3.57 -5.90 -0.49
CA ASP A 36 -2.75 -6.95 0.12
C ASP A 36 -1.46 -6.36 0.74
N LEU A 37 -0.77 -5.48 0.02
CA LEU A 37 0.40 -4.78 0.54
C LEU A 37 0.06 -3.86 1.73
N HIS A 38 -1.02 -3.09 1.61
CA HIS A 38 -1.46 -2.17 2.66
C HIS A 38 -1.78 -2.91 3.96
N GLU A 39 -2.43 -4.08 3.87
CA GLU A 39 -2.76 -4.91 5.02
C GLU A 39 -1.49 -5.48 5.69
N ARG A 40 -0.55 -6.01 4.91
CA ARG A 40 0.74 -6.51 5.42
C ARG A 40 1.55 -5.40 6.09
N LEU A 41 1.58 -4.22 5.48
CA LEU A 41 2.28 -3.06 6.01
C LEU A 41 1.63 -2.58 7.32
N GLY A 42 0.30 -2.55 7.38
CA GLY A 42 -0.45 -2.24 8.59
C GLY A 42 -0.11 -3.17 9.75
N ARG A 43 -0.12 -4.49 9.52
CA ARG A 43 0.30 -5.47 10.54
C ARG A 43 1.72 -5.21 11.03
N LYS A 44 2.66 -5.00 10.10
CA LYS A 44 4.07 -4.80 10.47
C LYS A 44 4.26 -3.51 11.27
N LEU A 45 3.55 -2.45 10.91
CA LEU A 45 3.60 -1.19 11.65
C LEU A 45 3.07 -1.36 13.07
N THR A 46 1.93 -2.05 13.24
CA THR A 46 1.39 -2.36 14.58
C THR A 46 2.36 -3.21 15.42
N GLU A 47 2.96 -4.24 14.84
CA GLU A 47 3.99 -5.05 15.52
C GLU A 47 5.15 -4.16 16.03
N LEU A 48 5.64 -3.26 15.19
CA LEU A 48 6.72 -2.33 15.55
C LEU A 48 6.28 -1.35 16.64
N SER A 49 5.07 -0.81 16.56
CA SER A 49 4.55 0.10 17.59
C SER A 49 4.45 -0.57 18.97
N VAL A 50 3.99 -1.82 19.02
CA VAL A 50 3.95 -2.59 20.28
C VAL A 50 5.36 -2.85 20.81
N GLN A 51 6.31 -3.20 19.93
CA GLN A 51 7.71 -3.41 20.31
C GLN A 51 8.35 -2.13 20.86
N ASP A 52 8.08 -0.98 20.23
CA ASP A 52 8.57 0.32 20.68
C ASP A 52 7.96 0.70 22.04
N GLU A 53 6.65 0.50 22.24
CA GLU A 53 5.99 0.73 23.53
C GLU A 53 6.56 -0.15 24.65
N GLU A 54 6.79 -1.44 24.36
CA GLU A 54 7.43 -2.36 25.31
C GLU A 54 8.87 -1.95 25.62
N MET A 55 9.65 -1.53 24.61
CA MET A 55 11.01 -1.05 24.79
C MET A 55 11.01 0.22 25.63
N MET A 56 10.15 1.18 25.33
CA MET A 56 10.01 2.42 26.10
C MET A 56 9.59 2.13 27.54
N ARG A 57 8.69 1.17 27.76
CA ARG A 57 8.30 0.73 29.11
C ARG A 57 9.48 0.12 29.85
N LYS A 58 10.27 -0.76 29.21
CA LYS A 58 11.49 -1.33 29.81
C LYS A 58 12.53 -0.25 30.14
N ASN A 59 12.72 0.72 29.23
CA ASN A 59 13.64 1.84 29.44
C ASN A 59 13.19 2.76 30.59
N ALA A 60 11.87 2.96 30.75
CA ALA A 60 11.30 3.78 31.82
C ALA A 60 11.34 3.08 33.19
N ILE A 61 11.27 1.75 33.22
CA ILE A 61 11.38 0.96 34.45
C ILE A 61 12.85 0.85 34.90
N GLY A 62 13.81 1.10 34.00
CA GLY A 62 15.23 1.22 34.35
C GLY A 62 15.88 -0.12 34.71
N GLN A 63 17.19 -0.16 34.49
CA GLN A 63 18.11 -1.09 35.15
C GLN A 63 18.07 -0.89 36.66
#